data_AF-A0A315XX49-F1
#
_entry.id   AF-A0A315XX49-F1
#
_cell.length_a   1.000
_cell.length_b   1.000
_cell.length_c   1.000
_cell.angle_alpha   90.00
_cell.angle_beta   90.00
_cell.angle_gamma   90.00
#
_symmetry.space_group_name_H-M   'P 1'
#
loop_
_entity.id
_entity.type
_entity.pdbx_description
1 polymer ?
#
loop_
_entity_poly.entity_id
_entity_poly.type
_entity_poly.pdbx_seq_one_letter_code
_entity_poly.pdbx_strand_id
1 'polypeptide(L)'
;MIQSFAPDEVTPEQAMQIGEELCDRYLKGDYQYVIAVHTDKEHTHCHVIFNNTNLYNGLSFTTEHNQGRKSERAWAELREISDKICAEHGLSLIDPKGKGVSHYEDEMQKEGKSWKDKLRNLLREIISYSRSFEEFLKNCTDSGIEYAYTPQNKVKLKFRLSGEGQQRFTRADTLGDEFEPSAITETIDTAQKKAAAKEAMEKFLAARRARRQAELALLNQSSAKSAEPKPTPTPTAQPKPTIAEPTSPKPTESHAPEKKEDVWAGIRGMRDCDKMIADLEAGGITSLDDLRDFFWNVQHPDDHTDELAALDKKIKGVDKLIKMMKQRSQHSATYNEYQGRSAFTQKHFRKKNAAAIDAYEEADKYITEHIKTYYIKGKPPKQSDLEQRLIELKSKYNTLVPEHNAFVRRRTAASQYTRQVRKYLQNKEQQERNRQYQEKKRSQQRKKDTLE
;
A
#
# COMPACT_ATOMS: atom_id res chain seq x y z
N MET A 1 -2.13 -2.42 -13.55
CA MET A 1 -1.89 -3.61 -12.69
C MET A 1 -2.20 -4.85 -13.53
N ILE A 2 -1.44 -5.93 -13.36
CA ILE A 2 -1.68 -7.20 -14.06
C ILE A 2 -1.58 -8.32 -13.03
N GLN A 3 -2.52 -9.27 -13.07
CA GLN A 3 -2.49 -10.52 -12.31
C GLN A 3 -2.54 -11.68 -13.30
N SER A 4 -1.62 -12.63 -13.21
CA SER A 4 -1.56 -13.83 -14.06
C SER A 4 -1.67 -15.07 -13.19
N PHE A 5 -2.32 -16.10 -13.71
CA PHE A 5 -2.46 -17.41 -13.08
C PHE A 5 -1.62 -18.46 -13.84
N ALA A 6 -1.50 -19.67 -13.32
CA ALA A 6 -0.87 -20.76 -14.07
C ALA A 6 -1.76 -21.22 -15.24
N PRO A 7 -1.19 -21.84 -16.29
CA PRO A 7 -1.97 -22.50 -17.34
C PRO A 7 -2.98 -23.49 -16.77
N ASP A 8 -4.18 -23.52 -17.34
CA ASP A 8 -5.32 -24.39 -16.96
C ASP A 8 -5.79 -24.31 -15.49
N GLU A 9 -5.29 -23.35 -14.70
CA GLU A 9 -5.57 -23.24 -13.25
C GLU A 9 -6.91 -22.53 -12.93
N VAL A 10 -7.35 -21.58 -13.75
CA VAL A 10 -8.59 -20.81 -13.54
C VAL A 10 -9.34 -20.57 -14.85
N THR A 11 -10.68 -20.61 -14.79
CA THR A 11 -11.53 -20.14 -15.90
C THR A 11 -11.53 -18.61 -16.00
N PRO A 12 -11.94 -18.02 -17.15
CA PRO A 12 -12.04 -16.56 -17.29
C PRO A 12 -12.99 -15.90 -16.28
N GLU A 13 -14.06 -16.59 -15.90
CA GLU A 13 -15.02 -16.12 -14.90
C GLU A 13 -14.42 -16.12 -13.49
N GLN A 14 -13.67 -17.16 -13.12
CA GLN A 14 -12.93 -17.20 -11.85
C GLN A 14 -11.85 -16.12 -11.80
N ALA A 15 -11.09 -15.96 -12.89
CA ALA A 15 -10.10 -14.89 -13.01
C ALA A 15 -10.73 -13.50 -12.86
N MET A 16 -11.92 -13.25 -13.44
CA MET A 16 -12.66 -12.00 -13.23
C MET A 16 -13.02 -11.81 -11.76
N GLN A 17 -13.60 -12.82 -11.11
CA GLN A 17 -14.00 -12.76 -9.69
C GLN A 17 -12.80 -12.49 -8.77
N ILE A 18 -11.66 -13.15 -9.01
CA ILE A 18 -10.42 -12.95 -8.25
C ILE A 18 -9.82 -11.57 -8.51
N GLY A 19 -9.88 -11.08 -9.76
CA GLY A 19 -9.45 -9.74 -10.14
C GLY A 19 -10.29 -8.64 -9.50
N GLU A 20 -11.62 -8.80 -9.47
CA GLU A 20 -12.55 -7.92 -8.76
C GLU A 20 -12.22 -7.91 -7.25
N GLU A 21 -12.04 -9.08 -6.64
CA GLU A 21 -11.68 -9.20 -5.22
C GLU A 21 -10.32 -8.57 -4.89
N LEU A 22 -9.31 -8.73 -5.76
CA LEU A 22 -8.01 -8.07 -5.63
C LEU A 22 -8.17 -6.55 -5.63
N CYS A 23 -8.98 -6.01 -6.55
CA CYS A 23 -9.25 -4.58 -6.61
C CYS A 23 -10.01 -4.09 -5.36
N ASP A 24 -11.02 -4.84 -4.91
CA ASP A 24 -11.81 -4.49 -3.73
C ASP A 24 -11.00 -4.50 -2.43
N ARG A 25 -10.08 -5.47 -2.26
CA ARG A 25 -9.19 -5.55 -1.10
C ARG A 25 -8.05 -4.51 -1.14
N TYR A 26 -7.49 -4.23 -2.31
CA TYR A 26 -6.33 -3.33 -2.46
C TYR A 26 -6.72 -1.86 -2.62
N LEU A 27 -7.62 -1.54 -3.56
CA LEU A 27 -8.09 -0.18 -3.86
C LEU A 27 -9.24 0.27 -2.96
N LYS A 28 -9.84 -0.63 -2.17
CA LYS A 28 -10.76 -0.38 -1.04
C LYS A 28 -12.05 0.40 -1.38
N GLY A 29 -12.32 0.65 -2.66
CA GLY A 29 -13.40 1.52 -3.14
C GLY A 29 -13.03 3.02 -3.16
N ASP A 30 -11.76 3.34 -2.97
CA ASP A 30 -11.19 4.70 -2.96
C ASP A 30 -10.71 5.14 -4.35
N TYR A 31 -10.46 4.18 -5.25
CA TYR A 31 -10.01 4.40 -6.62
C TYR A 31 -10.92 3.69 -7.62
N GLN A 32 -11.38 4.40 -8.65
CA GLN A 32 -12.16 3.84 -9.75
C GLN A 32 -11.28 2.92 -10.61
N TYR A 33 -11.80 1.79 -11.09
CA TYR A 33 -11.04 0.84 -11.91
C TYR A 33 -11.88 0.19 -13.03
N VAL A 34 -11.17 -0.39 -14.00
CA VAL A 34 -11.69 -1.24 -15.08
C VAL A 34 -10.83 -2.50 -15.14
N ILE A 35 -11.47 -3.66 -15.25
CA ILE A 35 -10.81 -4.97 -15.40
C ILE A 35 -11.14 -5.55 -16.79
N ALA A 36 -10.15 -6.16 -17.43
CA ALA A 36 -10.32 -7.01 -18.60
C ALA A 36 -9.58 -8.34 -18.38
N VAL A 37 -10.29 -9.46 -18.53
CA VAL A 37 -9.69 -10.80 -18.49
C VAL A 37 -9.32 -11.24 -19.90
N HIS A 38 -8.10 -11.73 -20.07
CA HIS A 38 -7.50 -12.12 -21.33
C HIS A 38 -7.10 -13.60 -21.31
N THR A 39 -7.35 -14.29 -22.43
CA THR A 39 -6.95 -15.67 -22.72
C THR A 39 -6.26 -15.76 -24.10
N ASP A 40 -5.58 -14.69 -24.52
CA ASP A 40 -4.88 -14.56 -25.80
C ASP A 40 -3.49 -15.21 -25.80
N LYS A 41 -3.15 -15.94 -24.73
CA LYS A 41 -1.83 -16.52 -24.42
C LYS A 41 -2.01 -17.86 -23.70
N GLU A 42 -0.89 -18.54 -23.46
CA GLU A 42 -0.78 -19.80 -22.70
C GLU A 42 -1.33 -19.75 -21.26
N HIS A 43 -1.74 -18.59 -20.74
CA HIS A 43 -2.33 -18.45 -19.41
C HIS A 43 -3.39 -17.33 -19.34
N THR A 44 -4.43 -17.57 -18.54
CA THR A 44 -5.44 -16.57 -18.17
C THR A 44 -4.81 -15.45 -17.35
N HIS A 45 -5.10 -14.19 -17.68
CA HIS A 45 -4.60 -13.04 -16.94
C HIS A 45 -5.56 -11.85 -16.95
N CYS A 46 -5.52 -11.05 -15.88
CA CYS A 46 -6.37 -9.87 -15.68
C CYS A 46 -5.54 -8.59 -15.85
N HIS A 47 -5.93 -7.74 -16.80
CA HIS A 47 -5.47 -6.37 -16.89
C HIS A 47 -6.39 -5.47 -16.07
N VAL A 48 -5.83 -4.72 -15.12
CA VAL A 48 -6.56 -3.73 -14.33
C VAL A 48 -5.95 -2.35 -14.55
N ILE A 49 -6.78 -1.43 -15.02
CA ILE A 49 -6.46 0.01 -15.09
C ILE A 49 -7.28 0.70 -14.00
N PHE A 50 -6.62 1.45 -13.13
CA PHE A 50 -7.29 2.25 -12.09
C PHE A 50 -6.89 3.72 -12.19
N ASN A 51 -7.82 4.60 -11.80
CA ASN A 51 -7.60 6.03 -11.73
C ASN A 51 -6.52 6.33 -10.68
N ASN A 52 -5.48 7.08 -11.03
CA ASN A 52 -4.41 7.44 -10.09
C ASN A 52 -4.86 8.48 -9.04
N THR A 53 -6.03 9.09 -9.17
CA THR A 53 -6.59 10.03 -8.18
C THR A 53 -7.63 9.35 -7.31
N ASN A 54 -7.51 9.52 -5.99
CA ASN A 54 -8.46 9.06 -4.98
C ASN A 54 -9.78 9.82 -5.12
N LEU A 55 -10.89 9.08 -5.20
CA LEU A 55 -12.25 9.60 -5.45
C LEU A 55 -12.77 10.51 -4.33
N TYR A 56 -12.31 10.31 -3.09
CA TYR A 56 -12.84 11.00 -1.91
C TYR A 56 -12.04 12.23 -1.50
N ASN A 57 -10.71 12.18 -1.61
CA ASN A 57 -9.82 13.25 -1.11
C ASN A 57 -8.98 13.95 -2.19
N GLY A 58 -9.02 13.49 -3.45
CA GLY A 58 -8.30 14.11 -4.57
C GLY A 58 -6.77 13.96 -4.55
N LEU A 59 -6.20 13.23 -3.59
CA LEU A 59 -4.78 12.89 -3.57
C LEU A 59 -4.45 11.82 -4.62
N SER A 60 -3.18 11.72 -5.01
CA SER A 60 -2.76 10.66 -5.93
C SER A 60 -2.41 9.36 -5.19
N PHE A 61 -2.62 8.21 -5.81
CA PHE A 61 -2.19 6.90 -5.32
C PHE A 61 -0.68 6.87 -5.01
N THR A 62 0.10 7.61 -5.80
CA THR A 62 1.54 7.80 -5.57
C THR A 62 1.83 8.62 -4.30
N THR A 63 0.97 9.59 -3.98
CA THR A 63 1.03 10.40 -2.75
C THR A 63 0.59 9.61 -1.53
N GLU A 64 -0.41 8.73 -1.63
CA GLU A 64 -0.95 8.00 -0.47
C GLU A 64 -0.20 6.70 -0.17
N HIS A 65 0.01 5.83 -1.17
CA HIS A 65 0.46 4.45 -0.96
C HIS A 65 1.91 4.17 -1.41
N ASN A 66 2.61 5.16 -1.97
CA ASN A 66 3.92 4.98 -2.60
C ASN A 66 5.03 5.83 -1.94
N GLN A 67 4.75 6.44 -0.79
CA GLN A 67 5.76 7.00 0.11
C GLN A 67 6.56 5.89 0.82
N GLY A 68 7.69 6.23 1.44
CA GLY A 68 8.53 5.28 2.19
C GLY A 68 9.57 4.51 1.35
N ARG A 69 10.19 3.50 1.99
CA ARG A 69 11.25 2.67 1.39
C ARG A 69 10.67 1.71 0.35
N LYS A 70 11.51 1.17 -0.54
CA LYS A 70 11.05 0.25 -1.61
C LYS A 70 10.29 -0.99 -1.10
N SER A 71 10.55 -1.43 0.13
CA SER A 71 9.87 -2.54 0.82
C SER A 71 8.51 -2.18 1.40
N GLU A 72 8.21 -0.89 1.56
CA GLU A 72 7.02 -0.34 2.24
C GLU A 72 5.99 0.22 1.24
N ARG A 73 6.28 0.12 -0.07
CA ARG A 73 5.43 0.66 -1.14
C ARG A 73 4.29 -0.28 -1.49
N ALA A 74 3.19 0.29 -1.99
CA ALA A 74 1.98 -0.40 -2.44
C ALA A 74 2.18 -1.71 -3.22
N TRP A 75 3.25 -1.84 -4.03
CA TRP A 75 3.57 -3.08 -4.76
C TRP A 75 3.84 -4.29 -3.84
N ALA A 76 4.28 -4.08 -2.59
CA ALA A 76 4.45 -5.14 -1.60
C ALA A 76 3.09 -5.54 -0.99
N GLU A 77 2.28 -4.56 -0.56
CA GLU A 77 0.90 -4.79 -0.10
C GLU A 77 0.06 -5.50 -1.17
N LEU A 78 0.19 -5.08 -2.44
CA LEU A 78 -0.51 -5.70 -3.56
C LEU A 78 -0.17 -7.18 -3.72
N ARG A 79 1.11 -7.54 -3.61
CA ARG A 79 1.54 -8.93 -3.68
C ARG A 79 0.98 -9.71 -2.50
N GLU A 80 1.12 -9.20 -1.28
CA GLU A 80 0.62 -9.89 -0.09
C GLU A 80 -0.90 -10.11 -0.12
N ILE A 81 -1.67 -9.17 -0.69
CA ILE A 81 -3.11 -9.33 -0.92
C ILE A 81 -3.38 -10.36 -2.03
N SER A 82 -2.67 -10.30 -3.16
CA SER A 82 -2.82 -11.26 -4.26
C SER A 82 -2.51 -12.69 -3.80
N ASP A 83 -1.39 -12.90 -3.10
CA ASP A 83 -0.97 -14.21 -2.62
C ASP A 83 -1.97 -14.78 -1.60
N LYS A 84 -2.58 -13.94 -0.75
CA LYS A 84 -3.66 -14.35 0.16
C LYS A 84 -4.92 -14.76 -0.59
N ILE A 85 -5.38 -13.99 -1.59
CA ILE A 85 -6.56 -14.35 -2.37
C ILE A 85 -6.30 -15.66 -3.14
N CYS A 86 -5.14 -15.82 -3.79
CA CYS A 86 -4.77 -17.07 -4.44
C CYS A 86 -4.81 -18.26 -3.46
N ALA A 87 -4.26 -18.10 -2.26
CA ALA A 87 -4.32 -19.14 -1.21
C ALA A 87 -5.76 -19.46 -0.75
N GLU A 88 -6.61 -18.44 -0.57
CA GLU A 88 -8.02 -18.58 -0.17
C GLU A 88 -8.88 -19.27 -1.26
N HIS A 89 -8.55 -19.07 -2.54
CA HIS A 89 -9.17 -19.76 -3.68
C HIS A 89 -8.49 -21.10 -4.03
N GLY A 90 -7.46 -21.52 -3.29
CA GLY A 90 -6.79 -22.82 -3.45
C GLY A 90 -5.80 -22.90 -4.62
N LEU A 91 -5.32 -21.76 -5.12
CA LEU A 91 -4.42 -21.64 -6.28
C LEU A 91 -2.94 -21.72 -5.89
N SER A 92 -2.07 -21.94 -6.86
CA SER A 92 -0.63 -21.96 -6.66
C SER A 92 -0.04 -20.59 -6.30
N LEU A 93 1.06 -20.60 -5.55
CA LEU A 93 1.78 -19.40 -5.09
C LEU A 93 3.22 -19.41 -5.61
N ILE A 94 3.76 -18.22 -5.88
CA ILE A 94 5.12 -18.05 -6.38
C ILE A 94 6.10 -17.86 -5.21
N ASP A 95 6.85 -18.90 -4.88
CA ASP A 95 7.96 -18.81 -3.91
C ASP A 95 8.92 -17.64 -4.28
N PRO A 96 9.23 -16.72 -3.35
CA PRO A 96 10.06 -15.55 -3.62
C PRO A 96 11.55 -15.91 -3.78
N LYS A 97 11.92 -16.42 -4.96
CA LYS A 97 13.28 -16.82 -5.33
C LYS A 97 14.22 -15.61 -5.54
N GLY A 98 14.62 -14.98 -4.44
CA GLY A 98 15.77 -14.09 -4.36
C GLY A 98 15.58 -12.66 -4.90
N LYS A 99 16.70 -12.03 -5.27
CA LYS A 99 16.76 -10.65 -5.79
C LYS A 99 16.35 -10.67 -7.28
N GLY A 100 15.19 -10.10 -7.61
CA GLY A 100 14.66 -10.10 -8.98
C GLY A 100 15.61 -9.48 -10.01
N VAL A 101 15.73 -10.15 -11.16
CA VAL A 101 16.59 -9.75 -12.29
C VAL A 101 15.97 -8.56 -13.04
N SER A 102 16.79 -7.66 -13.59
CA SER A 102 16.33 -6.56 -14.43
C SER A 102 15.93 -7.06 -15.81
N HIS A 103 14.93 -6.46 -16.47
CA HIS A 103 14.50 -6.83 -17.83
C HIS A 103 15.68 -6.92 -18.82
N TYR A 104 16.55 -5.90 -18.84
CA TYR A 104 17.77 -5.88 -19.63
C TYR A 104 18.78 -7.00 -19.29
N GLU A 105 18.83 -7.45 -18.03
CA GLU A 105 19.73 -8.52 -17.60
C GLU A 105 19.17 -9.90 -17.96
N ASP A 106 17.86 -10.07 -17.92
CA ASP A 106 17.12 -11.26 -18.41
C ASP A 106 17.16 -11.36 -19.95
N GLU A 107 17.00 -10.25 -20.68
CA GLU A 107 17.23 -10.18 -22.13
C GLU A 107 18.66 -10.56 -22.52
N MET A 108 19.67 -9.96 -21.86
CA MET A 108 21.07 -10.32 -22.10
C MET A 108 21.42 -11.75 -21.66
N GLN A 109 20.68 -12.35 -20.73
CA GLN A 109 20.77 -13.78 -20.40
C GLN A 109 20.18 -14.64 -21.53
N LYS A 110 18.97 -14.32 -22.01
CA LYS A 110 18.31 -15.02 -23.13
C LYS A 110 19.10 -14.93 -24.44
N GLU A 111 19.78 -13.81 -24.69
CA GLU A 111 20.70 -13.64 -25.83
C GLU A 111 22.09 -14.28 -25.62
N GLY A 112 22.39 -14.84 -24.44
CA GLY A 112 23.71 -15.41 -24.11
C GLY A 112 24.85 -14.38 -23.96
N LYS A 113 24.52 -13.07 -23.92
CA LYS A 113 25.47 -11.95 -23.89
C LYS A 113 25.80 -11.44 -22.48
N SER A 114 25.17 -11.99 -21.44
CA SER A 114 25.37 -11.59 -20.04
C SER A 114 26.82 -11.80 -19.57
N TRP A 115 27.61 -10.72 -19.58
CA TRP A 115 28.95 -10.68 -19.00
C TRP A 115 28.97 -11.03 -17.50
N LYS A 116 27.86 -10.81 -16.79
CA LYS A 116 27.71 -11.20 -15.39
C LYS A 116 27.75 -12.72 -15.24
N ASP A 117 27.10 -13.45 -16.13
CA ASP A 117 27.04 -14.91 -16.05
C ASP A 117 28.30 -15.57 -16.60
N LYS A 118 28.96 -14.97 -17.60
CA LYS A 118 30.37 -15.28 -17.92
C LYS A 118 31.24 -15.18 -16.65
N LEU A 119 31.16 -14.05 -15.94
CA LEU A 119 31.96 -13.79 -14.74
C LEU A 119 31.60 -14.73 -13.58
N ARG A 120 30.32 -15.05 -13.35
CA ARG A 120 29.89 -16.07 -12.37
C ARG A 120 30.47 -17.44 -12.70
N ASN A 121 30.42 -17.86 -13.96
CA ASN A 121 30.92 -19.17 -14.39
C ASN A 121 32.44 -19.27 -14.23
N LEU A 122 33.20 -18.27 -14.71
CA LEU A 122 34.66 -18.21 -14.52
C LEU A 122 35.03 -18.21 -13.03
N LEU A 123 34.36 -17.42 -12.19
CA LEU A 123 34.61 -17.41 -10.74
C LEU A 123 34.31 -18.77 -10.09
N ARG A 124 33.20 -19.44 -10.47
CA ARG A 124 32.88 -20.80 -10.01
C ARG A 124 33.93 -21.83 -10.42
N GLU A 125 34.44 -21.73 -11.65
CA GLU A 125 35.53 -22.58 -12.15
C GLU A 125 36.80 -22.36 -11.32
N ILE A 126 37.21 -21.10 -11.12
CA ILE A 126 38.39 -20.72 -10.32
C ILE A 126 38.26 -21.19 -8.85
N ILE A 127 37.08 -21.06 -8.23
CA ILE A 127 36.81 -21.57 -6.87
C ILE A 127 37.02 -23.10 -6.81
N SER A 128 36.69 -23.83 -7.87
CA SER A 128 36.70 -25.30 -7.86
C SER A 128 38.10 -25.93 -7.79
N TYR A 129 39.14 -25.24 -8.28
CA TYR A 129 40.53 -25.72 -8.28
C TYR A 129 41.47 -24.97 -7.32
N SER A 130 41.02 -23.88 -6.70
CA SER A 130 41.80 -23.10 -5.74
C SER A 130 41.88 -23.78 -4.37
N ARG A 131 43.04 -23.69 -3.71
CA ARG A 131 43.37 -24.33 -2.42
C ARG A 131 43.52 -23.33 -1.27
N SER A 132 43.49 -22.04 -1.54
CA SER A 132 43.33 -20.99 -0.52
C SER A 132 42.63 -19.77 -1.11
N PHE A 133 42.17 -18.86 -0.25
CA PHE A 133 41.61 -17.58 -0.72
C PHE A 133 42.67 -16.72 -1.44
N GLU A 134 43.94 -16.82 -1.05
CA GLU A 134 45.05 -16.12 -1.73
C GLU A 134 45.35 -16.72 -3.11
N GLU A 135 45.34 -18.05 -3.23
CA GLU A 135 45.49 -18.74 -4.51
C GLU A 135 44.29 -18.45 -5.44
N PHE A 136 43.07 -18.37 -4.90
CA PHE A 136 41.88 -17.93 -5.63
C PHE A 136 42.06 -16.52 -6.23
N LEU A 137 42.58 -15.55 -5.46
CA LEU A 137 42.83 -14.19 -5.97
C LEU A 137 43.93 -14.16 -7.04
N LYS A 138 44.97 -14.99 -6.90
CA LYS A 138 46.00 -15.19 -7.94
C LYS A 138 45.39 -15.79 -9.21
N ASN A 139 44.64 -16.88 -9.09
CA ASN A 139 43.99 -17.58 -10.19
C ASN A 139 42.96 -16.69 -10.93
N CYS A 140 42.27 -15.77 -10.22
CA CYS A 140 41.47 -14.72 -10.85
C CYS A 140 42.32 -13.84 -11.78
N THR A 141 43.49 -13.39 -11.31
CA THR A 141 44.40 -12.53 -12.06
C THR A 141 44.95 -13.26 -13.29
N ASP A 142 45.39 -14.51 -13.10
CA ASP A 142 45.89 -15.39 -14.17
C ASP A 142 44.79 -15.72 -15.21
N SER A 143 43.51 -15.67 -14.81
CA SER A 143 42.33 -15.86 -15.68
C SER A 143 41.78 -14.54 -16.29
N GLY A 144 42.50 -13.42 -16.17
CA GLY A 144 42.07 -12.14 -16.74
C GLY A 144 40.96 -11.41 -15.97
N ILE A 145 40.74 -11.76 -14.70
CA ILE A 145 39.82 -11.08 -13.79
C ILE A 145 40.62 -10.20 -12.81
N GLU A 146 40.53 -8.89 -13.00
CA GLU A 146 40.99 -7.93 -11.99
C GLU A 146 40.10 -8.02 -10.75
N TYR A 147 40.70 -7.92 -9.56
CA TYR A 147 39.97 -7.85 -8.30
C TYR A 147 40.37 -6.63 -7.47
N ALA A 148 39.47 -6.22 -6.56
CA ALA A 148 39.76 -5.24 -5.53
C ALA A 148 39.27 -5.79 -4.18
N TYR A 149 40.22 -6.19 -3.32
CA TYR A 149 39.94 -6.74 -1.99
C TYR A 149 40.35 -5.74 -0.90
N THR A 150 39.39 -5.34 -0.07
CA THR A 150 39.57 -4.40 1.05
C THR A 150 38.67 -4.85 2.22
N PRO A 151 39.12 -5.75 3.11
CA PRO A 151 38.26 -6.39 4.11
C PRO A 151 37.67 -5.43 5.16
N GLN A 152 38.28 -4.25 5.35
CA GLN A 152 37.80 -3.20 6.26
C GLN A 152 36.60 -2.41 5.71
N ASN A 153 36.31 -2.52 4.40
CA ASN A 153 35.21 -1.78 3.76
C ASN A 153 33.91 -2.59 3.78
N LYS A 154 32.77 -1.88 3.81
CA LYS A 154 31.41 -2.46 3.69
C LYS A 154 31.25 -3.33 2.44
N VAL A 155 31.97 -3.03 1.35
CA VAL A 155 32.08 -3.90 0.17
C VAL A 155 33.49 -4.47 0.15
N LYS A 156 33.62 -5.71 0.64
CA LYS A 156 34.93 -6.35 0.87
C LYS A 156 35.66 -6.74 -0.41
N LEU A 157 34.94 -7.24 -1.41
CA LEU A 157 35.50 -7.79 -2.64
C LEU A 157 34.71 -7.34 -3.89
N LYS A 158 35.42 -7.05 -4.96
CA LYS A 158 34.89 -6.67 -6.27
C LYS A 158 35.74 -7.28 -7.38
N PHE A 159 35.14 -7.55 -8.53
CA PHE A 159 35.76 -8.16 -9.70
C PHE A 159 35.49 -7.33 -10.97
N ARG A 160 36.38 -7.42 -11.96
CA ARG A 160 36.23 -6.81 -13.29
C ARG A 160 36.85 -7.73 -14.34
N LEU A 161 36.13 -8.01 -15.43
CA LEU A 161 36.67 -8.80 -16.52
C LEU A 161 37.50 -7.90 -17.45
N SER A 162 38.77 -8.24 -17.65
CA SER A 162 39.68 -7.45 -18.48
C SER A 162 39.37 -7.61 -19.96
N GLY A 163 39.47 -6.52 -20.72
CA GLY A 163 39.29 -6.52 -22.19
C GLY A 163 37.89 -6.21 -22.70
N GLU A 164 36.81 -6.74 -22.10
CA GLU A 164 35.42 -6.55 -22.59
C GLU A 164 34.81 -5.15 -22.28
N GLY A 165 35.61 -4.09 -22.31
CA GLY A 165 35.14 -2.69 -22.19
C GLY A 165 34.55 -2.28 -20.83
N GLN A 166 34.63 -3.13 -19.80
CA GLN A 166 33.97 -2.92 -18.51
C GLN A 166 34.56 -1.72 -17.73
N GLN A 167 33.78 -0.63 -17.64
CA GLN A 167 34.19 0.63 -17.01
C GLN A 167 34.14 0.63 -15.47
N ARG A 168 33.49 -0.36 -14.83
CA ARG A 168 33.30 -0.40 -13.37
C ARG A 168 33.42 -1.81 -12.81
N PHE A 169 34.08 -1.92 -11.65
CA PHE A 169 34.13 -3.15 -10.86
C PHE A 169 32.74 -3.57 -10.37
N THR A 170 32.44 -4.85 -10.48
CA THR A 170 31.22 -5.50 -9.98
C THR A 170 31.45 -6.07 -8.59
N ARG A 171 30.52 -5.84 -7.66
CA ARG A 171 30.65 -6.28 -6.26
C ARG A 171 30.30 -7.77 -6.11
N ALA A 172 31.00 -8.47 -5.21
CA ALA A 172 30.67 -9.84 -4.82
C ALA A 172 29.19 -9.99 -4.39
N ASP A 173 28.73 -9.11 -3.49
CA ASP A 173 27.35 -9.01 -2.96
C ASP A 173 26.21 -8.88 -4.02
N THR A 174 26.59 -8.61 -5.28
CA THR A 174 25.72 -8.38 -6.43
C THR A 174 25.81 -9.52 -7.46
N LEU A 175 26.88 -10.31 -7.45
CA LEU A 175 26.99 -11.52 -8.26
C LEU A 175 26.21 -12.67 -7.61
N GLY A 176 26.32 -12.82 -6.30
CA GLY A 176 25.67 -13.85 -5.50
C GLY A 176 26.39 -14.02 -4.17
N ASP A 177 25.67 -14.42 -3.13
CA ASP A 177 26.22 -14.47 -1.75
C ASP A 177 27.34 -15.55 -1.64
N GLU A 178 27.33 -16.54 -2.53
CA GLU A 178 28.39 -17.53 -2.79
C GLU A 178 29.77 -16.94 -3.17
N PHE A 179 29.80 -15.70 -3.68
CA PHE A 179 31.04 -15.00 -4.07
C PHE A 179 31.57 -14.05 -2.97
N GLU A 180 30.95 -13.99 -1.80
CA GLU A 180 31.51 -13.29 -0.63
C GLU A 180 32.81 -13.97 -0.17
N PRO A 181 33.83 -13.23 0.33
CA PRO A 181 35.11 -13.81 0.76
C PRO A 181 34.98 -14.98 1.75
N SER A 182 34.01 -14.92 2.67
CA SER A 182 33.74 -15.99 3.63
C SER A 182 33.17 -17.24 2.96
N ALA A 183 32.21 -17.09 2.03
CA ALA A 183 31.62 -18.22 1.31
C ALA A 183 32.62 -18.89 0.36
N ILE A 184 33.46 -18.10 -0.31
CA ILE A 184 34.60 -18.61 -1.11
C ILE A 184 35.56 -19.41 -0.22
N THR A 185 35.96 -18.85 0.92
CA THR A 185 36.89 -19.51 1.86
C THR A 185 36.29 -20.81 2.38
N GLU A 186 35.03 -20.81 2.82
CA GLU A 186 34.33 -22.02 3.30
C GLU A 186 34.16 -23.09 2.21
N THR A 187 33.90 -22.66 0.96
CA THR A 187 33.81 -23.59 -0.19
C THR A 187 35.16 -24.26 -0.47
N ILE A 188 36.26 -23.50 -0.45
CA ILE A 188 37.62 -24.03 -0.62
C ILE A 188 38.00 -24.94 0.55
N ASP A 189 37.76 -24.50 1.80
CA ASP A 189 37.99 -25.28 3.02
C ASP A 189 37.26 -26.62 3.01
N THR A 190 35.97 -26.62 2.64
CA THR A 190 35.17 -27.85 2.61
C THR A 190 35.54 -28.74 1.42
N ALA A 191 35.99 -28.19 0.30
CA ALA A 191 36.58 -28.96 -0.80
C ALA A 191 37.91 -29.61 -0.37
N GLN A 192 38.80 -28.90 0.31
CA GLN A 192 40.04 -29.44 0.88
C GLN A 192 39.77 -30.54 1.91
N LYS A 193 38.87 -30.31 2.87
CA LYS A 193 38.48 -31.31 3.89
C LYS A 193 37.94 -32.58 3.23
N LYS A 194 37.13 -32.46 2.16
CA LYS A 194 36.67 -33.60 1.34
C LYS A 194 37.81 -34.29 0.57
N ALA A 195 38.78 -33.55 0.03
CA ALA A 195 39.94 -34.10 -0.67
C ALA A 195 40.86 -34.87 0.27
N ALA A 196 41.24 -34.28 1.40
CA ALA A 196 42.05 -34.93 2.43
C ALA A 196 41.35 -36.17 3.02
N ALA A 197 40.03 -36.13 3.23
CA ALA A 197 39.25 -37.29 3.67
C ALA A 197 39.23 -38.41 2.61
N LYS A 198 39.14 -38.09 1.31
CA LYS A 198 39.28 -39.06 0.22
C LYS A 198 40.67 -39.69 0.21
N GLU A 199 41.73 -38.89 0.30
CA GLU A 199 43.12 -39.37 0.31
C GLU A 199 43.41 -40.26 1.53
N ALA A 200 42.91 -39.88 2.72
CA ALA A 200 43.01 -40.69 3.93
C ALA A 200 42.24 -42.01 3.82
N MET A 201 41.02 -41.98 3.25
CA MET A 201 40.24 -43.19 2.99
C MET A 201 40.88 -44.08 1.93
N GLU A 202 41.50 -43.52 0.89
CA GLU A 202 42.25 -44.27 -0.11
C GLU A 202 43.50 -44.92 0.48
N LYS A 203 44.27 -44.18 1.30
CA LYS A 203 45.40 -44.74 2.07
C LYS A 203 44.96 -45.87 3.00
N PHE A 204 43.82 -45.71 3.69
CA PHE A 204 43.24 -46.76 4.54
C PHE A 204 42.79 -47.99 3.72
N LEU A 205 42.14 -47.79 2.58
CA LEU A 205 41.73 -48.87 1.68
C LEU A 205 42.94 -49.57 1.03
N ALA A 206 44.00 -48.84 0.67
CA ALA A 206 45.25 -49.39 0.17
C ALA A 206 45.95 -50.23 1.25
N ALA A 207 46.05 -49.73 2.49
CA ALA A 207 46.57 -50.49 3.62
C ALA A 207 45.73 -51.73 3.92
N ARG A 208 44.39 -51.66 3.79
CA ARG A 208 43.48 -52.81 3.95
C ARG A 208 43.63 -53.83 2.81
N ARG A 209 43.83 -53.38 1.56
CA ARG A 209 44.15 -54.25 0.40
C ARG A 209 45.48 -54.98 0.63
N ALA A 210 46.53 -54.25 1.02
CA ALA A 210 47.85 -54.82 1.32
C ALA A 210 47.79 -55.84 2.48
N ARG A 211 47.08 -55.52 3.58
CA ARG A 211 46.82 -56.48 4.67
C ARG A 211 46.08 -57.72 4.18
N ARG A 212 45.02 -57.56 3.37
CA ARG A 212 44.27 -58.69 2.82
C ARG A 212 45.09 -59.52 1.82
N GLN A 213 46.02 -58.91 1.09
CA GLN A 213 46.95 -59.64 0.21
C GLN A 213 47.98 -60.45 1.02
N ALA A 214 48.53 -59.88 2.10
CA ALA A 214 49.41 -60.61 3.03
C ALA A 214 48.65 -61.74 3.76
N GLU A 215 47.41 -61.47 4.18
CA GLU A 215 46.51 -62.45 4.81
C GLU A 215 46.13 -63.58 3.84
N LEU A 216 45.85 -63.28 2.56
CA LEU A 216 45.61 -64.31 1.53
C LEU A 216 46.89 -65.07 1.15
N ALA A 217 48.06 -64.46 1.22
CA ALA A 217 49.33 -65.19 1.09
C ALA A 217 49.54 -66.17 2.25
N LEU A 218 49.12 -65.79 3.48
CA LEU A 218 49.08 -66.67 4.65
C LEU A 218 47.96 -67.72 4.56
N LEU A 219 46.82 -67.39 3.95
CA LEU A 219 45.71 -68.32 3.78
C LEU A 219 45.99 -69.36 2.70
N ASN A 220 46.71 -69.02 1.63
CA ASN A 220 47.23 -69.99 0.66
C ASN A 220 48.28 -70.94 1.28
N GLN A 221 48.81 -70.65 2.48
CA GLN A 221 49.61 -71.58 3.28
C GLN A 221 48.77 -72.43 4.27
N SER A 222 47.48 -72.14 4.47
CA SER A 222 46.66 -72.76 5.53
C SER A 222 45.24 -73.22 5.13
N SER A 223 44.75 -72.92 3.93
CA SER A 223 43.38 -73.20 3.47
C SER A 223 43.13 -74.67 3.11
N ALA A 224 43.24 -75.56 4.10
CA ALA A 224 43.17 -77.01 3.94
C ALA A 224 41.94 -77.68 4.63
N LYS A 225 40.96 -76.94 5.17
CA LYS A 225 39.68 -77.42 5.80
C LYS A 225 38.56 -76.33 5.92
N SER A 226 37.29 -76.73 6.17
CA SER A 226 35.99 -75.94 6.15
C SER A 226 35.01 -76.39 7.29
N ALA A 227 33.70 -76.05 7.48
CA ALA A 227 32.58 -75.42 6.71
C ALA A 227 31.44 -74.78 7.62
N GLU A 228 30.14 -74.72 7.19
CA GLU A 228 29.03 -73.88 7.76
C GLU A 228 27.62 -74.57 8.06
N PRO A 229 26.60 -73.89 8.68
CA PRO A 229 25.30 -74.43 9.24
C PRO A 229 23.93 -73.74 8.81
N LYS A 230 22.71 -74.09 9.36
CA LYS A 230 21.35 -73.42 9.11
C LYS A 230 20.12 -73.59 10.13
N PRO A 231 18.96 -72.81 10.04
CA PRO A 231 17.84 -72.63 11.06
C PRO A 231 16.31 -72.48 10.54
N THR A 232 15.35 -71.69 11.17
CA THR A 232 14.20 -70.77 10.65
C THR A 232 12.84 -70.48 11.52
N PRO A 233 11.52 -70.16 11.12
CA PRO A 233 10.60 -69.11 11.79
C PRO A 233 8.98 -69.22 11.92
N THR A 234 8.22 -68.15 12.39
CA THR A 234 6.80 -67.63 12.05
C THR A 234 5.60 -67.20 13.07
N PRO A 235 4.22 -67.31 12.88
CA PRO A 235 3.20 -66.17 13.05
C PRO A 235 1.73 -66.40 13.69
N THR A 236 0.78 -65.38 13.81
CA THR A 236 -0.75 -65.38 13.49
C THR A 236 -1.85 -64.45 14.24
N ALA A 237 -2.79 -63.75 13.50
CA ALA A 237 -4.27 -63.32 13.66
C ALA A 237 -4.91 -62.06 14.45
N GLN A 238 -6.18 -61.62 14.08
CA GLN A 238 -6.92 -60.33 14.43
C GLN A 238 -8.53 -60.30 14.33
N PRO A 239 -9.32 -59.42 15.04
CA PRO A 239 -10.71 -58.90 14.64
C PRO A 239 -11.23 -57.47 15.16
N LYS A 240 -12.46 -56.95 14.81
CA LYS A 240 -13.01 -55.54 15.13
C LYS A 240 -14.60 -55.28 15.07
N PRO A 241 -15.26 -54.32 15.82
CA PRO A 241 -16.76 -54.02 15.87
C PRO A 241 -17.33 -52.57 15.49
N THR A 242 -18.62 -52.21 15.77
CA THR A 242 -19.53 -51.13 15.15
C THR A 242 -20.85 -50.79 16.00
N ILE A 243 -21.78 -49.76 15.97
CA ILE A 243 -22.06 -48.29 15.60
C ILE A 243 -23.51 -47.82 16.11
N ALA A 244 -23.85 -46.51 16.40
CA ALA A 244 -25.25 -45.91 16.57
C ALA A 244 -25.39 -44.32 16.67
N GLU A 245 -26.51 -43.64 16.26
CA GLU A 245 -26.84 -42.15 16.40
C GLU A 245 -28.34 -41.73 16.07
N PRO A 246 -28.99 -40.69 16.74
CA PRO A 246 -30.20 -39.98 16.19
C PRO A 246 -30.66 -38.51 16.65
N THR A 247 -30.90 -37.56 15.71
CA THR A 247 -32.07 -36.55 15.58
C THR A 247 -32.25 -35.16 16.33
N SER A 248 -33.13 -34.25 15.78
CA SER A 248 -33.40 -32.81 16.16
C SER A 248 -34.82 -32.22 15.78
N PRO A 249 -35.29 -31.04 16.31
CA PRO A 249 -36.50 -30.29 15.81
C PRO A 249 -36.42 -28.71 15.67
N LYS A 250 -37.48 -28.04 15.14
CA LYS A 250 -37.65 -26.56 14.88
C LYS A 250 -39.17 -26.19 14.61
N PRO A 251 -39.58 -24.95 14.17
CA PRO A 251 -39.73 -23.60 14.78
C PRO A 251 -41.20 -23.18 15.16
N THR A 252 -41.47 -21.88 15.43
CA THR A 252 -42.82 -21.24 15.50
C THR A 252 -42.79 -19.78 14.98
N GLU A 253 -43.92 -19.23 14.50
CA GLU A 253 -44.07 -17.88 13.90
C GLU A 253 -45.04 -16.95 14.67
N SER A 254 -45.07 -15.65 14.32
CA SER A 254 -46.12 -14.69 14.76
C SER A 254 -46.32 -13.54 13.75
N HIS A 255 -47.53 -12.94 13.71
CA HIS A 255 -47.93 -11.92 12.73
C HIS A 255 -47.67 -10.47 13.19
N ALA A 256 -47.66 -9.53 12.23
CA ALA A 256 -47.43 -8.10 12.44
C ALA A 256 -48.53 -7.22 11.78
N PRO A 257 -48.79 -5.99 12.29
CA PRO A 257 -49.78 -5.06 11.74
C PRO A 257 -49.30 -4.27 10.51
N GLU A 258 -50.21 -3.55 9.89
CA GLU A 258 -50.01 -2.83 8.61
C GLU A 258 -48.93 -1.74 8.68
N LYS A 259 -48.16 -1.62 7.60
CA LYS A 259 -46.99 -0.74 7.50
C LYS A 259 -47.32 0.63 6.89
N LYS A 260 -46.82 1.70 7.51
CA LYS A 260 -46.42 2.92 6.78
C LYS A 260 -45.29 2.58 5.80
N GLU A 261 -45.14 3.32 4.71
CA GLU A 261 -44.04 3.07 3.76
C GLU A 261 -42.68 3.07 4.47
N ASP A 262 -41.96 1.98 4.27
CA ASP A 262 -40.77 1.62 5.04
C ASP A 262 -39.55 2.25 4.36
N VAL A 263 -39.24 3.50 4.72
CA VAL A 263 -38.22 4.34 4.08
C VAL A 263 -36.83 3.67 4.03
N TRP A 264 -36.56 2.76 4.96
CA TRP A 264 -35.33 1.98 5.05
C TRP A 264 -35.42 0.55 4.50
N ALA A 265 -36.53 0.14 3.89
CA ALA A 265 -36.72 -1.20 3.30
C ALA A 265 -35.64 -1.57 2.27
N GLY A 266 -35.03 -0.58 1.61
CA GLY A 266 -33.90 -0.77 0.71
C GLY A 266 -32.63 -1.32 1.38
N ILE A 267 -32.51 -1.25 2.72
CA ILE A 267 -31.24 -1.43 3.47
C ILE A 267 -31.30 -2.56 4.53
N ARG A 268 -32.49 -2.98 4.98
CA ARG A 268 -32.70 -3.97 6.08
C ARG A 268 -32.07 -5.37 5.88
N GLY A 269 -31.36 -5.62 4.79
CA GLY A 269 -30.57 -6.85 4.57
C GLY A 269 -29.12 -6.78 5.07
N MET A 270 -28.67 -5.65 5.64
CA MET A 270 -27.34 -5.55 6.25
C MET A 270 -27.31 -6.03 7.71
N ARG A 271 -26.17 -6.59 8.13
CA ARG A 271 -25.88 -6.85 9.53
C ARG A 271 -25.86 -5.53 10.32
N ASP A 272 -26.41 -5.55 11.53
CA ASP A 272 -26.51 -4.39 12.44
C ASP A 272 -27.26 -3.17 11.85
N CYS A 273 -28.12 -3.40 10.84
CA CYS A 273 -28.84 -2.34 10.13
C CYS A 273 -29.77 -1.50 11.01
N ASP A 274 -30.46 -2.09 11.99
CA ASP A 274 -31.35 -1.34 12.89
C ASP A 274 -30.58 -0.30 13.72
N LYS A 275 -29.35 -0.64 14.16
CA LYS A 275 -28.47 0.32 14.84
C LYS A 275 -28.02 1.43 13.88
N MET A 276 -27.58 1.05 12.68
CA MET A 276 -27.16 2.01 11.65
C MET A 276 -28.28 3.00 11.30
N ILE A 277 -29.52 2.52 11.19
CA ILE A 277 -30.70 3.34 10.95
C ILE A 277 -30.90 4.33 12.10
N ALA A 278 -30.84 3.88 13.36
CA ALA A 278 -30.96 4.75 14.52
C ALA A 278 -29.83 5.81 14.61
N ASP A 279 -28.59 5.43 14.28
CA ASP A 279 -27.44 6.35 14.25
C ASP A 279 -27.57 7.40 13.11
N LEU A 280 -28.15 7.03 11.97
CA LEU A 280 -28.46 7.94 10.84
C LEU A 280 -29.62 8.89 11.17
N GLU A 281 -30.72 8.38 11.74
CA GLU A 281 -31.88 9.17 12.15
C GLU A 281 -31.53 10.16 13.26
N ALA A 282 -30.70 9.75 14.24
CA ALA A 282 -30.13 10.66 15.25
C ALA A 282 -29.18 11.71 14.65
N GLY A 283 -28.55 11.40 13.51
CA GLY A 283 -27.79 12.34 12.68
C GLY A 283 -28.64 13.34 11.89
N GLY A 284 -29.96 13.13 11.82
CA GLY A 284 -30.89 13.92 11.02
C GLY A 284 -31.06 13.45 9.57
N ILE A 285 -30.70 12.20 9.27
CA ILE A 285 -30.91 11.57 7.95
C ILE A 285 -32.14 10.66 8.07
N THR A 286 -33.24 11.05 7.42
CA THR A 286 -34.55 10.41 7.58
C THR A 286 -34.96 9.50 6.42
N SER A 287 -34.22 9.53 5.31
CA SER A 287 -34.53 8.75 4.12
C SER A 287 -33.28 8.27 3.38
N LEU A 288 -33.51 7.32 2.46
CA LEU A 288 -32.47 6.85 1.54
C LEU A 288 -31.99 7.96 0.59
N ASP A 289 -32.85 8.92 0.24
CA ASP A 289 -32.49 10.01 -0.68
C ASP A 289 -31.69 11.10 0.06
N ASP A 290 -32.07 11.47 1.30
CA ASP A 290 -31.22 12.28 2.19
C ASP A 290 -29.79 11.69 2.29
N LEU A 291 -29.68 10.36 2.36
CA LEU A 291 -28.41 9.65 2.46
C LEU A 291 -27.65 9.59 1.13
N ARG A 292 -28.35 9.51 -0.01
CA ARG A 292 -27.77 9.45 -1.36
C ARG A 292 -27.09 10.76 -1.76
N ASP A 293 -27.57 11.90 -1.29
CA ASP A 293 -26.91 13.19 -1.55
C ASP A 293 -25.50 13.22 -0.93
N PHE A 294 -25.28 12.55 0.21
CA PHE A 294 -23.95 12.33 0.80
C PHE A 294 -23.12 11.20 0.16
N PHE A 295 -23.58 10.60 -0.95
CA PHE A 295 -22.75 9.64 -1.70
C PHE A 295 -21.79 10.34 -2.66
N TRP A 296 -22.14 11.52 -3.15
CA TRP A 296 -21.37 12.20 -4.19
C TRP A 296 -20.74 13.47 -3.61
N ASN A 297 -19.48 13.75 -3.98
CA ASN A 297 -18.78 14.98 -3.59
C ASN A 297 -19.27 16.18 -4.42
N VAL A 298 -20.58 16.43 -4.37
CA VAL A 298 -21.26 17.59 -4.97
C VAL A 298 -21.43 18.66 -3.87
N GLN A 299 -21.39 19.94 -4.25
CA GLN A 299 -21.64 21.02 -3.30
C GLN A 299 -23.11 20.98 -2.84
N HIS A 300 -23.31 20.62 -1.58
CA HIS A 300 -24.64 20.55 -0.94
C HIS A 300 -25.18 21.96 -0.67
N PRO A 301 -26.48 22.25 -0.87
CA PRO A 301 -27.04 23.59 -0.66
C PRO A 301 -26.74 24.17 0.74
N ASP A 302 -26.89 23.33 1.76
CA ASP A 302 -26.67 23.70 3.17
C ASP A 302 -25.17 23.73 3.59
N ASP A 303 -24.20 23.51 2.66
CA ASP A 303 -22.77 23.59 2.97
C ASP A 303 -22.23 25.03 2.88
N HIS A 304 -22.59 25.84 3.86
CA HIS A 304 -22.13 27.23 3.97
C HIS A 304 -20.65 27.39 4.40
N THR A 305 -19.78 26.37 4.25
CA THR A 305 -18.36 26.43 4.66
C THR A 305 -17.66 27.68 4.12
N ASP A 306 -17.73 27.90 2.80
CA ASP A 306 -17.07 29.03 2.14
C ASP A 306 -17.76 30.37 2.45
N GLU A 307 -19.08 30.37 2.63
CA GLU A 307 -19.85 31.58 2.95
C GLU A 307 -19.54 32.07 4.37
N LEU A 308 -19.50 31.15 5.34
CA LEU A 308 -19.11 31.42 6.73
C LEU A 308 -17.66 31.89 6.81
N ALA A 309 -16.73 31.28 6.05
CA ALA A 309 -15.34 31.73 5.97
C ALA A 309 -15.22 33.13 5.33
N ALA A 310 -15.99 33.41 4.27
CA ALA A 310 -16.03 34.72 3.63
C ALA A 310 -16.68 35.79 4.51
N LEU A 311 -17.65 35.45 5.36
CA LEU A 311 -18.26 36.32 6.35
C LEU A 311 -17.30 36.59 7.52
N ASP A 312 -16.68 35.56 8.10
CA ASP A 312 -15.67 35.69 9.16
C ASP A 312 -14.50 36.60 8.75
N LYS A 313 -13.98 36.43 7.52
CA LYS A 313 -12.94 37.31 6.95
C LYS A 313 -13.38 38.78 6.87
N LYS A 314 -14.66 39.04 6.53
CA LYS A 314 -15.23 40.40 6.51
C LYS A 314 -15.43 40.95 7.93
N ILE A 315 -15.94 40.13 8.86
CA ILE A 315 -16.12 40.46 10.28
C ILE A 315 -14.78 40.87 10.91
N LYS A 316 -13.75 40.04 10.79
CA LYS A 316 -12.39 40.31 11.30
C LYS A 316 -11.77 41.56 10.69
N GLY A 317 -12.01 41.82 9.40
CA GLY A 317 -11.55 43.04 8.72
C GLY A 317 -12.20 44.32 9.27
N VAL A 318 -13.53 44.32 9.43
CA VAL A 318 -14.27 45.46 9.99
C VAL A 318 -13.97 45.67 11.48
N ASP A 319 -13.89 44.59 12.26
CA ASP A 319 -13.57 44.63 13.70
C ASP A 319 -12.16 45.19 13.95
N LYS A 320 -11.15 44.76 13.18
CA LYS A 320 -9.80 45.35 13.22
C LYS A 320 -9.79 46.83 12.81
N LEU A 321 -10.57 47.22 11.81
CA LEU A 321 -10.67 48.63 11.39
C LEU A 321 -11.29 49.50 12.50
N ILE A 322 -12.36 49.04 13.15
CA ILE A 322 -12.97 49.71 14.31
C ILE A 322 -11.98 49.81 15.48
N LYS A 323 -11.22 48.73 15.76
CA LYS A 323 -10.16 48.74 16.79
C LYS A 323 -9.10 49.81 16.51
N MET A 324 -8.62 49.91 15.26
CA MET A 324 -7.65 50.93 14.89
C MET A 324 -8.25 52.35 14.94
N MET A 325 -9.52 52.54 14.56
CA MET A 325 -10.18 53.84 14.73
C MET A 325 -10.25 54.28 16.21
N LYS A 326 -10.52 53.33 17.12
CA LYS A 326 -10.50 53.57 18.57
C LYS A 326 -9.09 53.90 19.07
N GLN A 327 -8.07 53.16 18.65
CA GLN A 327 -6.65 53.40 18.98
C GLN A 327 -6.17 54.79 18.50
N ARG A 328 -6.47 55.15 17.24
CA ARG A 328 -6.20 56.49 16.68
C ARG A 328 -6.90 57.58 17.48
N SER A 329 -8.17 57.38 17.85
CA SER A 329 -8.93 58.35 18.66
C SER A 329 -8.32 58.51 20.06
N GLN A 330 -7.94 57.42 20.72
CA GLN A 330 -7.32 57.44 22.07
C GLN A 330 -6.00 58.22 22.11
N HIS A 331 -5.15 58.09 21.08
CA HIS A 331 -3.84 58.76 21.05
C HIS A 331 -3.84 60.11 20.31
N SER A 332 -4.96 60.50 19.69
CA SER A 332 -5.09 61.73 18.90
C SER A 332 -4.68 63.01 19.63
N ALA A 333 -5.01 63.15 20.91
CA ALA A 333 -4.62 64.31 21.71
C ALA A 333 -3.09 64.41 21.85
N THR A 334 -2.43 63.32 22.23
CA THR A 334 -0.97 63.23 22.35
C THR A 334 -0.27 63.41 21.00
N TYR A 335 -0.86 62.91 19.92
CA TYR A 335 -0.32 63.08 18.57
C TYR A 335 -0.44 64.52 18.07
N ASN A 336 -1.57 65.18 18.32
CA ASN A 336 -1.77 66.60 17.98
C ASN A 336 -0.81 67.49 18.79
N GLU A 337 -0.56 67.18 20.06
CA GLU A 337 0.45 67.88 20.87
C GLU A 337 1.88 67.65 20.33
N TYR A 338 2.18 66.42 19.87
CA TYR A 338 3.45 66.08 19.21
C TYR A 338 3.67 66.86 17.90
N GLN A 339 2.61 67.06 17.10
CA GLN A 339 2.67 67.81 15.83
C GLN A 339 2.67 69.34 16.03
N GLY A 340 1.99 69.86 17.06
CA GLY A 340 1.99 71.29 17.39
C GLY A 340 3.28 71.81 18.06
N ARG A 341 4.23 70.93 18.38
CA ARG A 341 5.51 71.26 19.03
C ARG A 341 6.60 71.59 18.02
N SER A 342 7.45 72.57 18.34
CA SER A 342 8.61 72.93 17.53
C SER A 342 9.58 71.75 17.39
N ALA A 343 10.22 71.59 16.23
CA ALA A 343 11.10 70.45 15.90
C ALA A 343 12.17 70.16 16.99
N PHE A 344 12.69 71.20 17.65
CA PHE A 344 13.63 71.07 18.77
C PHE A 344 13.02 70.35 20.00
N THR A 345 11.78 70.70 20.38
CA THR A 345 11.08 70.09 21.53
C THR A 345 10.40 68.77 21.18
N GLN A 346 10.02 68.61 19.91
CA GLN A 346 9.35 67.43 19.35
C GLN A 346 10.16 66.14 19.55
N LYS A 347 11.50 66.20 19.43
CA LYS A 347 12.41 65.06 19.66
C LYS A 347 12.34 64.53 21.10
N HIS A 348 12.29 65.41 22.10
CA HIS A 348 12.16 65.00 23.51
C HIS A 348 10.76 64.48 23.80
N PHE A 349 9.72 65.11 23.22
CA PHE A 349 8.34 64.67 23.40
C PHE A 349 8.09 63.27 22.83
N ARG A 350 8.64 62.94 21.64
CA ARG A 350 8.55 61.56 21.12
C ARG A 350 9.27 60.57 22.03
N LYS A 351 10.44 60.90 22.58
CA LYS A 351 11.13 60.00 23.54
C LYS A 351 10.30 59.71 24.79
N LYS A 352 9.47 60.66 25.25
CA LYS A 352 8.59 60.47 26.42
C LYS A 352 7.29 59.73 26.09
N ASN A 353 6.73 59.95 24.90
CA ASN A 353 5.39 59.46 24.51
C ASN A 353 5.41 58.44 23.37
N ALA A 354 6.56 57.79 23.10
CA ALA A 354 6.81 56.96 21.92
C ALA A 354 5.66 55.98 21.63
N ALA A 355 5.33 55.11 22.57
CA ALA A 355 4.28 54.10 22.40
C ALA A 355 2.91 54.66 21.98
N ALA A 356 2.52 55.87 22.43
CA ALA A 356 1.26 56.49 22.03
C ALA A 356 1.34 57.12 20.62
N ILE A 357 2.49 57.67 20.24
CA ILE A 357 2.74 58.26 18.92
C ILE A 357 2.86 57.15 17.87
N ASP A 358 3.64 56.12 18.16
CA ASP A 358 3.86 54.96 17.29
C ASP A 358 2.54 54.18 17.09
N ALA A 359 1.74 54.00 18.14
CA ALA A 359 0.41 53.38 18.06
C ALA A 359 -0.63 54.25 17.31
N TYR A 360 -0.48 55.58 17.31
CA TYR A 360 -1.27 56.46 16.45
C TYR A 360 -0.86 56.30 14.99
N GLU A 361 0.44 56.33 14.68
CA GLU A 361 0.97 56.23 13.31
C GLU A 361 0.66 54.87 12.67
N GLU A 362 0.74 53.76 13.42
CA GLU A 362 0.29 52.44 12.97
C GLU A 362 -1.20 52.44 12.62
N ALA A 363 -2.04 52.97 13.50
CA ALA A 363 -3.48 52.99 13.33
C ALA A 363 -3.91 53.89 12.16
N ASP A 364 -3.34 55.08 12.03
CA ASP A 364 -3.60 56.04 10.95
C ASP A 364 -3.24 55.46 9.58
N LYS A 365 -2.07 54.80 9.48
CA LYS A 365 -1.66 54.05 8.28
C LYS A 365 -2.63 52.92 7.95
N TYR A 366 -2.93 52.03 8.92
CA TYR A 366 -3.81 50.88 8.70
C TYR A 366 -5.21 51.33 8.26
N ILE A 367 -5.75 52.39 8.87
CA ILE A 367 -7.02 53.00 8.45
C ILE A 367 -6.90 53.50 7.01
N THR A 368 -5.90 54.30 6.68
CA THR A 368 -5.72 54.90 5.35
C THR A 368 -5.61 53.85 4.22
N GLU A 369 -4.97 52.71 4.50
CA GLU A 369 -4.85 51.59 3.57
C GLU A 369 -6.17 50.82 3.40
N HIS A 370 -6.93 50.59 4.48
CA HIS A 370 -8.09 49.67 4.47
C HIS A 370 -9.49 50.32 4.50
N ILE A 371 -9.62 51.61 4.78
CA ILE A 371 -10.93 52.27 4.91
C ILE A 371 -11.67 52.47 3.57
N LYS A 372 -10.93 52.58 2.46
CA LYS A 372 -11.48 52.92 1.13
C LYS A 372 -12.53 51.93 0.62
N THR A 373 -12.43 50.65 0.99
CA THR A 373 -13.39 49.60 0.61
C THR A 373 -14.74 49.71 1.32
N TYR A 374 -14.86 50.59 2.33
CA TYR A 374 -16.06 50.79 3.13
C TYR A 374 -16.69 52.19 2.94
N TYR A 375 -16.27 52.95 1.92
CA TYR A 375 -16.78 54.30 1.66
C TYR A 375 -18.29 54.34 1.36
N ILE A 376 -18.99 55.32 1.94
CA ILE A 376 -20.43 55.51 1.78
C ILE A 376 -20.63 56.79 0.95
N LYS A 377 -21.19 56.65 -0.25
CA LYS A 377 -21.43 57.77 -1.20
C LYS A 377 -20.16 58.64 -1.41
N GLY A 378 -19.00 57.98 -1.57
CA GLY A 378 -17.70 58.62 -1.78
C GLY A 378 -17.04 59.24 -0.53
N LYS A 379 -17.69 59.17 0.64
CA LYS A 379 -17.15 59.69 1.91
C LYS A 379 -16.62 58.56 2.80
N PRO A 380 -15.60 58.81 3.64
CA PRO A 380 -15.15 57.85 4.64
C PRO A 380 -16.29 57.55 5.63
N PRO A 381 -16.51 56.27 6.00
CA PRO A 381 -17.52 55.89 6.98
C PRO A 381 -17.14 56.39 8.38
N LYS A 382 -18.15 56.68 9.20
CA LYS A 382 -17.97 56.89 10.63
C LYS A 382 -17.79 55.54 11.34
N GLN A 383 -17.28 55.58 12.57
CA GLN A 383 -17.20 54.39 13.43
C GLN A 383 -18.59 53.72 13.62
N SER A 384 -19.64 54.53 13.79
CA SER A 384 -21.04 54.06 13.87
C SER A 384 -21.46 53.21 12.68
N ASP A 385 -21.04 53.60 11.49
CA ASP A 385 -21.48 53.00 10.23
C ASP A 385 -20.77 51.65 10.01
N LEU A 386 -19.51 51.55 10.47
CA LEU A 386 -18.77 50.29 10.56
C LEU A 386 -19.32 49.37 11.66
N GLU A 387 -19.71 49.92 12.82
CA GLU A 387 -20.29 49.15 13.93
C GLU A 387 -21.67 48.57 13.54
N GLN A 388 -22.51 49.33 12.83
CA GLN A 388 -23.74 48.82 12.21
C GLN A 388 -23.43 47.70 11.20
N ARG A 389 -22.48 47.91 10.29
CA ARG A 389 -22.08 46.89 9.29
C ARG A 389 -21.48 45.63 9.92
N LEU A 390 -20.82 45.75 11.07
CA LEU A 390 -20.32 44.62 11.86
C LEU A 390 -21.49 43.82 12.48
N ILE A 391 -22.54 44.49 12.97
CA ILE A 391 -23.76 43.85 13.46
C ILE A 391 -24.48 43.12 12.32
N GLU A 392 -24.64 43.74 11.14
CA GLU A 392 -25.22 43.08 9.96
C GLU A 392 -24.47 41.81 9.55
N LEU A 393 -23.12 41.88 9.50
CA LEU A 393 -22.29 40.73 9.14
C LEU A 393 -22.37 39.61 10.18
N LYS A 394 -22.34 39.94 11.48
CA LYS A 394 -22.50 38.97 12.57
C LYS A 394 -23.90 38.35 12.58
N SER A 395 -24.94 39.13 12.24
CA SER A 395 -26.31 38.62 12.08
C SER A 395 -26.38 37.57 10.98
N LYS A 396 -25.88 37.88 9.77
CA LYS A 396 -25.85 36.94 8.63
C LYS A 396 -25.05 35.67 8.93
N TYR A 397 -23.91 35.81 9.61
CA TYR A 397 -23.14 34.65 10.08
C TYR A 397 -23.95 33.77 11.03
N ASN A 398 -24.61 34.37 12.02
CA ASN A 398 -25.45 33.64 12.98
C ASN A 398 -26.71 33.01 12.35
N THR A 399 -27.21 33.52 11.22
CA THR A 399 -28.32 32.89 10.46
C THR A 399 -27.89 31.58 9.80
N LEU A 400 -26.70 31.52 9.19
CA LEU A 400 -26.21 30.34 8.45
C LEU A 400 -25.61 29.26 9.36
N VAL A 401 -25.15 29.62 10.56
CA VAL A 401 -24.52 28.67 11.52
C VAL A 401 -25.43 27.50 11.90
N PRO A 402 -26.72 27.67 12.23
CA PRO A 402 -27.66 26.56 12.48
C PRO A 402 -27.79 25.58 11.31
N GLU A 403 -27.96 26.10 10.09
CA GLU A 403 -28.15 25.32 8.86
C GLU A 403 -26.89 24.52 8.53
N HIS A 404 -25.73 25.18 8.54
CA HIS A 404 -24.43 24.53 8.38
C HIS A 404 -24.13 23.49 9.47
N ASN A 405 -24.48 23.76 10.74
CA ASN A 405 -24.30 22.79 11.82
C ASN A 405 -25.20 21.55 11.64
N ALA A 406 -26.42 21.71 11.12
CA ALA A 406 -27.31 20.59 10.80
C ALA A 406 -26.79 19.78 9.59
N PHE A 407 -26.23 20.45 8.58
CA PHE A 407 -25.51 19.80 7.49
C PHE A 407 -24.28 19.01 7.98
N VAL A 408 -23.42 19.60 8.82
CA VAL A 408 -22.22 18.93 9.35
C VAL A 408 -22.61 17.68 10.16
N ARG A 409 -23.67 17.74 10.97
CA ARG A 409 -24.19 16.56 11.70
C ARG A 409 -24.64 15.45 10.76
N ARG A 410 -25.48 15.77 9.76
CA ARG A 410 -25.91 14.80 8.74
C ARG A 410 -24.72 14.21 7.99
N ARG A 411 -23.79 15.04 7.50
CA ARG A 411 -22.56 14.61 6.81
C ARG A 411 -21.70 13.66 7.65
N THR A 412 -21.55 13.92 8.95
CA THR A 412 -20.80 13.06 9.87
C THR A 412 -21.51 11.73 10.17
N ALA A 413 -22.85 11.70 10.19
CA ALA A 413 -23.60 10.45 10.32
C ALA A 413 -23.55 9.63 9.02
N ALA A 414 -23.77 10.27 7.86
CA ALA A 414 -23.64 9.64 6.55
C ALA A 414 -22.27 9.01 6.34
N SER A 415 -21.18 9.73 6.61
CA SER A 415 -19.81 9.29 6.26
C SER A 415 -19.38 7.99 6.93
N GLN A 416 -19.96 7.63 8.08
CA GLN A 416 -19.72 6.35 8.78
C GLN A 416 -20.29 5.14 8.01
N TYR A 417 -21.35 5.36 7.22
CA TYR A 417 -22.19 4.31 6.66
C TYR A 417 -22.32 4.33 5.13
N THR A 418 -22.06 5.47 4.47
CA THR A 418 -22.08 5.63 3.00
C THR A 418 -21.34 4.52 2.27
N ARG A 419 -20.14 4.11 2.73
CA ARG A 419 -19.36 3.02 2.11
C ARG A 419 -20.04 1.65 2.24
N GLN A 420 -20.67 1.38 3.37
CA GLN A 420 -21.36 0.10 3.65
C GLN A 420 -22.66 0.01 2.84
N VAL A 421 -23.49 1.06 2.91
CA VAL A 421 -24.75 1.17 2.17
C VAL A 421 -24.50 1.12 0.66
N ARG A 422 -23.50 1.84 0.15
CA ARG A 422 -23.15 1.78 -1.28
C ARG A 422 -22.79 0.37 -1.73
N LYS A 423 -21.90 -0.33 -1.01
CA LYS A 423 -21.51 -1.69 -1.37
C LYS A 423 -22.69 -2.66 -1.33
N TYR A 424 -23.58 -2.52 -0.35
CA TYR A 424 -24.82 -3.31 -0.30
C TYR A 424 -25.75 -3.05 -1.49
N LEU A 425 -25.99 -1.78 -1.84
CA LEU A 425 -26.83 -1.41 -2.99
C LEU A 425 -26.22 -1.92 -4.31
N GLN A 426 -24.92 -1.73 -4.53
CA GLN A 426 -24.21 -2.23 -5.72
C GLN A 426 -24.28 -3.77 -5.82
N ASN A 427 -24.08 -4.48 -4.71
CA ASN A 427 -24.21 -5.94 -4.66
C ASN A 427 -25.64 -6.39 -4.99
N LYS A 428 -26.66 -5.70 -4.46
CA LYS A 428 -28.07 -6.00 -4.74
C LYS A 428 -28.42 -5.78 -6.21
N GLU A 429 -28.02 -4.65 -6.79
CA GLU A 429 -28.17 -4.42 -8.23
C GLU A 429 -27.46 -5.49 -9.06
N GLN A 430 -26.26 -5.92 -8.67
CA GLN A 430 -25.50 -6.94 -9.41
C GLN A 430 -26.20 -8.31 -9.34
N GLN A 431 -26.79 -8.67 -8.19
CA GLN A 431 -27.63 -9.85 -8.05
C GLN A 431 -28.89 -9.77 -8.93
N GLU A 432 -29.54 -8.61 -9.00
CA GLU A 432 -30.70 -8.39 -9.87
C GLU A 432 -30.32 -8.43 -11.37
N ARG A 433 -29.19 -7.83 -11.78
CA ARG A 433 -28.64 -7.94 -13.14
C ARG A 433 -28.33 -9.39 -13.51
N ASN A 434 -27.66 -10.12 -12.62
CA ASN A 434 -27.32 -11.54 -12.82
C ASN A 434 -28.59 -12.41 -12.93
N ARG A 435 -29.61 -12.15 -12.11
CA ARG A 435 -30.91 -12.82 -12.18
C ARG A 435 -31.60 -12.56 -13.51
N GLN A 436 -31.70 -11.30 -13.95
CA GLN A 436 -32.29 -10.96 -15.25
C GLN A 436 -31.53 -11.60 -16.42
N TYR A 437 -30.20 -11.70 -16.34
CA TYR A 437 -29.38 -12.40 -17.34
C TYR A 437 -29.70 -13.91 -17.39
N GLN A 438 -29.81 -14.58 -16.24
CA GLN A 438 -30.18 -15.99 -16.17
C GLN A 438 -31.62 -16.25 -16.67
N GLU A 439 -32.56 -15.37 -16.34
CA GLU A 439 -33.95 -15.43 -16.84
C GLU A 439 -33.99 -15.24 -18.37
N LYS A 440 -33.24 -14.27 -18.92
CA LYS A 440 -33.05 -14.09 -20.37
C LYS A 440 -32.46 -15.34 -21.03
N LYS A 441 -31.36 -15.89 -20.50
CA LYS A 441 -30.70 -17.11 -21.02
C LYS A 441 -31.65 -18.31 -21.03
N ARG A 442 -32.42 -18.51 -19.95
CA ARG A 442 -33.47 -19.55 -19.89
C ARG A 442 -34.59 -19.33 -20.91
N SER A 443 -34.99 -18.08 -21.17
CA SER A 443 -36.00 -17.77 -22.19
C SER A 443 -35.49 -17.99 -23.62
N GLN A 444 -34.21 -17.74 -23.88
CA GLN A 444 -33.57 -17.97 -25.17
C GLN A 444 -33.42 -19.47 -25.46
N GLN A 445 -32.99 -20.26 -24.46
CA GLN A 445 -32.95 -21.71 -24.56
C GLN A 445 -34.34 -22.28 -24.91
N ARG A 446 -35.36 -21.96 -24.10
CA ARG A 446 -36.75 -22.39 -24.34
C ARG A 446 -37.29 -22.04 -25.72
N LYS A 447 -36.91 -20.88 -26.29
CA LYS A 447 -37.31 -20.50 -27.66
C LYS A 447 -36.61 -21.34 -28.73
N LYS A 448 -35.37 -21.75 -28.49
CA LYS A 448 -34.62 -22.66 -29.36
C LYS A 448 -35.22 -24.07 -29.31
N ASP A 449 -35.52 -24.56 -28.11
CA ASP A 449 -36.17 -25.85 -27.85
C ASP A 449 -37.63 -25.95 -28.40
N THR A 450 -38.15 -24.87 -29.00
CA THR A 450 -39.48 -24.80 -29.65
C THR A 450 -39.41 -24.41 -31.14
N LEU A 451 -38.22 -24.42 -31.73
CA LEU A 451 -37.97 -24.15 -33.16
C LEU A 451 -37.24 -25.32 -33.85
N GLU A 452 -37.04 -26.42 -33.12
CA GLU A 452 -36.71 -27.78 -33.60
C GLU A 452 -37.99 -28.64 -33.53
#